data_AF-A0A261CS47-F1
#
_entry.id   AF-A0A261CS47-F1
#
_cell.length_a   1.000
_cell.length_b   1.000
_cell.length_c   1.000
_cell.angle_alpha   90.00
_cell.angle_beta   90.00
_cell.angle_gamma   90.00
#
_symmetry.space_group_name_H-M   'P 1'
#
loop_
_entity.id
_entity.type
_entity.pdbx_description
1 polymer ?
#
loop_
_entity_poly.entity_id
_entity_poly.type
_entity_poly.pdbx_seq_one_letter_code
_entity_poly.pdbx_strand_id
1 'polypeptide(L)'
;GYLSEVGASLVDEKLKLGIVPPTGVVELAAPTFYYDRIDRAKARTKERIQSRYPNIGRRFHRIGLPEKTGSFQLFVKGYQDAAHWLRTWVNQPETAPPPVTQREFQFLFEKLVALDYIIRNTDRGSDNWLIKYILADVIDRAPVHNNDIPCDPANAKPQVPGDEKLIDLVDSEVIPDAPLGSLHIDDPAPAEVEWADVSIPTVDVAAIDNGLAFPFKHPDEWRAYPFGWALLPQARIPFSDDIVDLLLPKLDDTKWVRELCEDLRRVFKNDKGFDKKIFEKQMSVMRGQIFNLREALMKKKSPYQLIQMPPQLMVEVKQKKKKSRRSRNAEYEEAPNYDSDASAVHSASGNVEPEQQPGPSTSTAGPSTSSEAGASSIGSKSWQETYEQKVQTKLPFFRWW
;
A
#
# COMPACT_ATOMS: atom_id res chain seq x y z
N GLY A 1 3.43 5.90 -16.40
CA GLY A 1 4.65 5.18 -16.77
C GLY A 1 5.49 4.93 -15.55
N TYR A 2 6.80 5.18 -15.62
CA TYR A 2 7.76 4.74 -14.59
C TYR A 2 7.47 5.20 -13.16
N LEU A 3 6.98 6.43 -12.94
CA LEU A 3 6.58 6.89 -11.60
C LEU A 3 5.36 6.13 -11.05
N SER A 4 4.49 5.64 -11.94
CA SER A 4 3.33 4.84 -11.56
C SER A 4 3.77 3.49 -11.00
N GLU A 5 4.75 2.85 -11.66
CA GLU A 5 5.38 1.61 -11.20
C GLU A 5 5.99 1.76 -9.79
N VAL A 6 6.81 2.79 -9.62
CA VAL A 6 7.47 3.08 -8.33
C VAL A 6 6.43 3.47 -7.28
N GLY A 7 5.40 4.24 -7.67
CA GLY A 7 4.29 4.60 -6.80
C GLY A 7 3.51 3.39 -6.30
N ALA A 8 3.29 2.37 -7.15
CA ALA A 8 2.63 1.13 -6.76
C ALA A 8 3.48 0.34 -5.74
N SER A 9 4.79 0.23 -5.97
CA SER A 9 5.71 -0.41 -5.01
C SER A 9 5.77 0.34 -3.68
N LEU A 10 5.69 1.67 -3.69
CA LEU A 10 5.63 2.49 -2.47
C LEU A 10 4.33 2.27 -1.70
N VAL A 11 3.20 2.24 -2.39
CA VAL A 11 1.88 1.97 -1.79
C VAL A 11 1.85 0.56 -1.18
N ASP A 12 2.37 -0.44 -1.88
CA ASP A 12 2.51 -1.83 -1.40
C ASP A 12 3.32 -1.89 -0.10
N GLU A 13 4.50 -1.28 -0.08
CA GLU A 13 5.38 -1.26 1.09
C GLU A 13 4.71 -0.58 2.29
N LYS A 14 4.09 0.60 2.08
CA LYS A 14 3.44 1.36 3.15
C LYS A 14 2.22 0.62 3.71
N LEU A 15 1.49 -0.10 2.86
CA LEU A 15 0.35 -0.94 3.25
C LEU A 15 0.77 -2.31 3.78
N LYS A 16 2.04 -2.72 3.63
CA LYS A 16 2.55 -4.05 3.98
C LYS A 16 1.81 -5.17 3.24
N LEU A 17 1.53 -4.97 1.95
CA LEU A 17 0.87 -5.98 1.14
C LEU A 17 1.85 -7.10 0.76
N GLY A 18 3.04 -6.73 0.28
CA GLY A 18 4.10 -7.67 -0.06
C GLY A 18 3.84 -8.42 -1.37
N ILE A 19 3.14 -7.81 -2.32
CA ILE A 19 2.76 -8.43 -3.61
C ILE A 19 3.39 -7.71 -4.80
N VAL A 20 3.81 -6.45 -4.67
CA VAL A 20 4.55 -5.75 -5.75
C VAL A 20 6.04 -6.04 -5.60
N PRO A 21 6.71 -6.63 -6.61
CA PRO A 21 8.16 -6.78 -6.56
C PRO A 21 8.83 -5.41 -6.39
N PRO A 22 9.85 -5.26 -5.53
CA PRO A 22 10.45 -3.96 -5.24
C PRO A 22 10.83 -3.21 -6.52
N THR A 23 10.31 -1.99 -6.64
CA THR A 23 10.46 -1.17 -7.85
C THR A 23 10.95 0.23 -7.51
N GLY A 24 12.09 0.62 -8.08
CA GLY A 24 12.72 1.92 -7.83
C GLY A 24 12.94 2.74 -9.10
N VAL A 25 13.22 4.04 -8.92
CA VAL A 25 13.73 4.89 -10.01
C VAL A 25 15.23 4.67 -10.13
N VAL A 26 15.69 4.33 -11.32
CA VAL A 26 17.13 4.17 -11.63
C VAL A 26 17.48 4.91 -12.90
N GLU A 27 18.77 5.21 -13.06
CA GLU A 27 19.33 5.74 -14.30
C GLU A 27 20.32 4.72 -14.86
N LEU A 28 20.03 4.19 -16.05
CA LEU A 28 20.86 3.17 -16.68
C LEU A 28 21.19 3.56 -18.13
N ALA A 29 22.37 3.16 -18.60
CA ALA A 29 22.74 3.25 -20.01
C ALA A 29 23.16 1.87 -20.52
N ALA A 30 22.56 1.41 -21.63
CA ALA A 30 22.90 0.13 -22.23
C ALA A 30 22.81 0.22 -23.78
N PRO A 31 23.73 -0.38 -24.54
CA PRO A 31 23.71 -0.31 -26.02
C PRO A 31 22.42 -0.84 -26.68
N THR A 32 21.72 -1.74 -25.99
CA THR A 32 20.45 -2.35 -26.37
C THR A 32 19.26 -1.42 -26.20
N PHE A 33 19.36 -0.37 -25.37
CA PHE A 33 18.28 0.62 -25.25
C PHE A 33 18.11 1.42 -26.53
N TYR A 34 16.88 1.85 -26.80
CA TYR A 34 16.62 2.76 -27.90
C TYR A 34 17.27 4.12 -27.63
N TYR A 35 18.01 4.67 -28.60
CA TYR A 35 18.61 6.01 -28.54
C TYR A 35 18.50 6.66 -29.90
N ASP A 36 18.33 7.98 -29.92
CA ASP A 36 18.32 8.73 -31.16
C ASP A 36 19.66 8.60 -31.91
N ARG A 37 19.59 8.70 -33.23
CA ARG A 37 20.77 8.58 -34.11
C ARG A 37 21.89 9.55 -33.71
N ILE A 38 21.51 10.74 -33.27
CA ILE A 38 22.44 11.79 -32.83
C ILE A 38 23.18 11.37 -31.56
N ASP A 39 22.49 10.81 -30.57
CA ASP A 39 23.10 10.38 -29.30
C ASP A 39 24.06 9.22 -29.52
N ARG A 40 23.68 8.25 -30.37
CA ARG A 40 24.58 7.16 -30.78
C ARG A 40 25.81 7.68 -31.51
N ALA A 41 25.66 8.64 -32.42
CA ALA A 41 26.77 9.23 -33.14
C ALA A 41 27.71 10.02 -32.20
N LYS A 42 27.14 10.83 -31.29
CA LYS A 42 27.91 11.58 -30.27
C LYS A 42 28.69 10.65 -29.35
N ALA A 43 28.07 9.57 -28.87
CA ALA A 43 28.73 8.58 -28.02
C ALA A 43 29.95 7.96 -28.72
N ARG A 44 29.77 7.48 -29.97
CA ARG A 44 30.87 6.91 -30.78
C ARG A 44 31.97 7.92 -31.07
N THR A 45 31.64 9.16 -31.39
CA THR A 45 32.63 10.21 -31.67
C THR A 45 33.44 10.55 -30.42
N LYS A 46 32.80 10.69 -29.26
CA LYS A 46 33.50 10.94 -27.99
C LYS A 46 34.43 9.79 -27.62
N GLU A 47 33.99 8.56 -27.80
CA GLU A 47 34.79 7.36 -27.57
C GLU A 47 36.02 7.31 -28.49
N ARG A 48 35.86 7.63 -29.78
CA ARG A 48 36.97 7.76 -30.74
C ARG A 48 37.96 8.87 -30.39
N ILE A 49 37.47 10.02 -29.95
CA ILE A 49 38.33 11.14 -29.55
C ILE A 49 39.09 10.76 -28.28
N GLN A 50 38.44 10.08 -27.33
CA GLN A 50 39.11 9.63 -26.11
C GLN A 50 40.20 8.60 -26.39
N SER A 51 39.96 7.64 -27.31
CA SER A 51 40.96 6.63 -27.67
C SER A 51 42.12 7.19 -28.49
N ARG A 52 41.88 8.15 -29.39
CA ARG A 52 42.94 8.75 -30.23
C ARG A 52 43.68 9.93 -29.59
N TYR A 53 42.98 10.73 -28.78
CA TYR A 53 43.50 11.97 -28.22
C TYR A 53 43.17 12.04 -26.72
N PRO A 54 43.90 11.29 -25.87
CA PRO A 54 43.59 11.17 -24.44
C PRO A 54 43.62 12.52 -23.71
N ASN A 55 44.47 13.46 -24.13
CA ASN A 55 44.55 14.81 -23.58
C ASN A 55 43.27 15.63 -23.82
N ILE A 56 42.57 15.40 -24.94
CA ILE A 56 41.29 16.04 -25.27
C ILE A 56 40.13 15.25 -24.63
N GLY A 57 40.23 13.92 -24.61
CA GLY A 57 39.24 13.02 -24.04
C GLY A 57 39.00 13.23 -22.54
N ARG A 58 40.04 13.59 -21.77
CA ARG A 58 39.92 13.93 -20.33
C ARG A 58 38.97 15.11 -20.05
N ARG A 59 38.65 15.92 -21.05
CA ARG A 59 37.71 17.05 -20.92
C ARG A 59 36.23 16.62 -21.01
N PHE A 60 35.95 15.38 -21.41
CA PHE A 60 34.58 14.89 -21.50
C PHE A 60 34.09 14.41 -20.13
N HIS A 61 33.10 15.11 -19.58
CA HIS A 61 32.43 14.75 -18.33
C HIS A 61 31.63 13.44 -18.42
N ARG A 62 31.25 13.01 -19.63
CA ARG A 62 30.56 11.74 -19.89
C ARG A 62 30.98 11.17 -21.24
N ILE A 63 31.42 9.92 -21.22
CA ILE A 63 31.68 9.09 -22.40
C ILE A 63 30.64 7.97 -22.44
N GLY A 64 30.25 7.55 -23.65
CA GLY A 64 29.23 6.54 -23.85
C GLY A 64 27.84 7.12 -24.06
N LEU A 65 26.85 6.23 -24.04
CA LEU A 65 25.45 6.57 -24.25
C LEU A 65 24.89 7.32 -23.03
N PRO A 66 23.92 8.24 -23.22
CA PRO A 66 23.30 8.92 -22.10
C PRO A 66 22.51 7.92 -21.24
N GLU A 67 22.54 8.13 -19.92
CA GLU A 67 21.68 7.39 -19.00
C GLU A 67 20.21 7.76 -19.23
N LYS A 68 19.34 6.77 -19.02
CA LYS A 68 17.89 6.90 -19.10
C LYS A 68 17.30 6.62 -17.74
N THR A 69 16.56 7.59 -17.23
CA THR A 69 15.73 7.44 -16.04
C THR A 69 14.54 6.55 -16.36
N GLY A 70 14.28 5.55 -15.51
CA GLY A 70 13.15 4.63 -15.67
C GLY A 70 12.86 3.86 -14.38
N SER A 71 11.82 3.05 -14.41
CA SER A 71 11.48 2.12 -13.33
C SER A 71 12.30 0.86 -13.48
N PHE A 72 12.82 0.36 -12.37
CA PHE A 72 13.53 -0.91 -12.30
C PHE A 72 12.86 -1.77 -11.24
N GLN A 73 12.18 -2.81 -11.71
CA GLN A 73 11.46 -3.77 -10.89
C GLN A 73 12.31 -5.04 -10.75
N LEU A 74 12.39 -5.58 -9.53
CA LEU A 74 13.06 -6.85 -9.31
C LEU A 74 12.31 -7.99 -10.00
N PHE A 75 13.06 -8.85 -10.69
CA PHE A 75 12.52 -10.01 -11.38
C PHE A 75 12.15 -11.12 -10.38
N VAL A 76 10.93 -11.65 -10.47
CA VAL A 76 10.45 -12.75 -9.64
C VAL A 76 10.52 -14.08 -10.40
N LYS A 77 10.94 -15.16 -9.72
CA LYS A 77 11.16 -16.48 -10.33
C LYS A 77 10.07 -17.48 -9.94
N GLY A 78 9.67 -18.32 -10.89
CA GLY A 78 8.72 -19.41 -10.66
C GLY A 78 7.24 -18.98 -10.64
N TYR A 79 6.94 -17.77 -11.12
CA TYR A 79 5.56 -17.33 -11.32
C TYR A 79 5.12 -17.58 -12.76
N GLN A 80 3.82 -17.72 -12.96
CA GLN A 80 3.15 -17.76 -14.26
C GLN A 80 1.96 -16.80 -14.24
N ASP A 81 1.44 -16.44 -15.41
CA ASP A 81 0.27 -15.58 -15.53
C ASP A 81 -0.89 -16.11 -14.69
N ALA A 82 -1.61 -15.23 -13.99
CA ALA A 82 -2.75 -15.66 -13.18
C ALA A 82 -3.82 -16.36 -14.03
N ALA A 83 -4.02 -15.92 -15.27
CA ALA A 83 -4.91 -16.57 -16.24
C ALA A 83 -4.54 -18.05 -16.48
N HIS A 84 -3.25 -18.39 -16.47
CA HIS A 84 -2.79 -19.78 -16.64
C HIS A 84 -3.27 -20.65 -15.48
N TRP A 85 -3.00 -20.24 -14.24
CA TRP A 85 -3.36 -21.01 -13.04
C TRP A 85 -4.86 -21.07 -12.81
N LEU A 86 -5.56 -19.93 -12.92
CA LEU A 86 -7.01 -19.88 -12.74
C LEU A 86 -7.75 -20.80 -13.73
N ARG A 87 -7.29 -20.86 -14.98
CA ARG A 87 -7.83 -21.79 -15.98
C ARG A 87 -7.49 -23.25 -15.65
N THR A 88 -6.27 -23.51 -15.18
CA THR A 88 -5.82 -24.86 -14.82
C THR A 88 -6.66 -25.42 -13.68
N TRP A 89 -6.87 -24.66 -12.60
CA TRP A 89 -7.69 -25.09 -11.46
C TRP A 89 -9.16 -25.34 -11.79
N VAL A 90 -9.71 -24.66 -12.80
CA VAL A 90 -11.08 -24.92 -13.29
C VAL A 90 -11.14 -26.19 -14.13
N ASN A 91 -10.16 -26.40 -15.02
CA ASN A 91 -10.15 -27.53 -15.94
C ASN A 91 -9.66 -28.84 -15.29
N GLN A 92 -8.82 -28.74 -14.25
CA GLN A 92 -8.19 -29.84 -13.53
C GLN A 92 -8.34 -29.60 -12.02
N PRO A 93 -9.53 -29.86 -11.45
CA PRO A 93 -9.81 -29.63 -10.03
C PRO A 93 -8.87 -30.38 -9.08
N GLU A 94 -8.28 -31.49 -9.53
CA GLU A 94 -7.27 -32.27 -8.79
C GLU A 94 -5.95 -31.50 -8.56
N THR A 95 -5.66 -30.50 -9.39
CA THR A 95 -4.50 -29.62 -9.25
C THR A 95 -4.84 -28.31 -8.51
N ALA A 96 -6.10 -28.12 -8.13
CA ALA A 96 -6.54 -26.92 -7.44
C ALA A 96 -5.98 -26.87 -6.01
N PRO A 97 -5.72 -25.67 -5.47
CA PRO A 97 -5.21 -25.52 -4.11
C PRO A 97 -6.16 -26.16 -3.09
N PRO A 98 -5.64 -26.91 -2.10
CA PRO A 98 -6.47 -27.42 -1.01
C PRO A 98 -7.07 -26.26 -0.20
N PRO A 99 -8.11 -26.51 0.62
CA PRO A 99 -8.85 -25.43 1.29
C PRO A 99 -7.99 -24.45 2.11
N VAL A 100 -6.91 -24.92 2.73
CA VAL A 100 -5.97 -24.07 3.49
C VAL A 100 -5.25 -23.10 2.56
N THR A 101 -4.61 -23.60 1.49
CA THR A 101 -3.92 -22.79 0.48
C THR A 101 -4.89 -21.90 -0.31
N GLN A 102 -6.15 -22.33 -0.49
CA GLN A 102 -7.19 -21.52 -1.14
C GLN A 102 -7.55 -20.30 -0.28
N ARG A 103 -7.55 -20.40 1.05
CA ARG A 103 -7.74 -19.26 1.97
C ARG A 103 -6.56 -18.29 1.87
N GLU A 104 -5.33 -18.80 1.82
CA GLU A 104 -4.13 -17.98 1.61
C GLU A 104 -4.17 -17.25 0.27
N PHE A 105 -4.55 -17.95 -0.80
CA PHE A 105 -4.74 -17.33 -2.12
C PHE A 105 -5.80 -16.23 -2.09
N GLN A 106 -6.92 -16.46 -1.38
CA GLN A 106 -7.95 -15.44 -1.23
C GLN A 106 -7.42 -14.19 -0.51
N PHE A 107 -6.62 -14.36 0.54
CA PHE A 107 -6.00 -13.22 1.24
C PHE A 107 -5.02 -12.45 0.34
N LEU A 108 -4.20 -13.15 -0.45
CA LEU A 108 -3.31 -12.52 -1.45
C LEU A 108 -4.09 -11.79 -2.54
N PHE A 109 -5.21 -12.37 -2.99
CA PHE A 109 -6.12 -11.74 -3.94
C PHE A 109 -6.74 -10.46 -3.38
N GLU A 110 -7.15 -10.45 -2.10
CA GLU A 110 -7.67 -9.25 -1.44
C GLU A 110 -6.62 -8.14 -1.34
N LYS A 111 -5.35 -8.48 -1.12
CA LYS A 111 -4.23 -7.52 -1.19
C LYS A 111 -4.08 -6.91 -2.58
N LEU A 112 -4.19 -7.72 -3.65
CA LEU A 112 -4.18 -7.24 -5.03
C LEU A 112 -5.33 -6.27 -5.29
N VAL A 113 -6.54 -6.63 -4.85
CA VAL A 113 -7.73 -5.77 -4.94
C VAL A 113 -7.49 -4.43 -4.24
N ALA A 114 -6.96 -4.46 -3.02
CA ALA A 114 -6.71 -3.25 -2.24
C ALA A 114 -5.69 -2.32 -2.93
N LEU A 115 -4.58 -2.88 -3.43
CA LEU A 115 -3.58 -2.15 -4.20
C LEU A 115 -4.20 -1.48 -5.42
N ASP A 116 -4.80 -2.27 -6.31
CA ASP A 116 -5.35 -1.80 -7.58
C ASP A 116 -6.45 -0.77 -7.38
N TYR A 117 -7.28 -0.95 -6.35
CA TYR A 117 -8.35 -0.01 -6.06
C TYR A 117 -7.79 1.32 -5.56
N ILE A 118 -6.86 1.32 -4.60
CA ILE A 118 -6.25 2.53 -4.04
C ILE A 118 -5.55 3.34 -5.14
N ILE A 119 -4.71 2.70 -5.94
CA ILE A 119 -3.97 3.38 -7.02
C ILE A 119 -4.84 3.66 -8.25
N ARG A 120 -6.08 3.14 -8.28
CA ARG A 120 -6.99 3.09 -9.43
C ARG A 120 -6.24 2.65 -10.68
N ASN A 121 -5.77 1.41 -10.67
CA ASN A 121 -5.15 0.82 -11.85
C ASN A 121 -6.17 0.76 -13.00
N THR A 122 -5.75 1.19 -14.19
CA THR A 122 -6.58 1.23 -15.40
C THR A 122 -6.31 0.07 -16.36
N ASP A 123 -5.31 -0.77 -16.07
CA ASP A 123 -4.84 -1.82 -16.98
C ASP A 123 -4.50 -3.12 -16.25
N ARG A 124 -5.30 -3.52 -15.25
CA ARG A 124 -5.15 -4.84 -14.62
C ARG A 124 -5.98 -5.89 -15.36
N GLY A 125 -5.36 -6.60 -16.30
CA GLY A 125 -5.85 -7.87 -16.85
C GLY A 125 -5.39 -9.08 -16.04
N SER A 126 -5.86 -10.29 -16.38
CA SER A 126 -5.43 -11.55 -15.74
C SER A 126 -4.05 -12.05 -16.17
N ASP A 127 -3.46 -11.38 -17.15
CA ASP A 127 -2.08 -11.48 -17.64
C ASP A 127 -1.13 -10.56 -16.87
N ASN A 128 -1.63 -9.45 -16.30
CA ASN A 128 -0.81 -8.44 -15.62
C ASN A 128 -0.62 -8.70 -14.12
N TRP A 129 -0.90 -9.90 -13.63
CA TRP A 129 -0.50 -10.35 -12.30
C TRP A 129 -0.20 -11.82 -12.37
N LEU A 130 0.75 -12.25 -11.55
CA LEU A 130 1.31 -13.59 -11.63
C LEU A 130 0.97 -14.37 -10.37
N ILE A 131 0.84 -15.69 -10.53
CA ILE A 131 0.67 -16.64 -9.45
C ILE A 131 1.85 -17.61 -9.47
N LYS A 132 2.42 -17.86 -8.30
CA LYS A 132 3.36 -18.94 -8.05
C LYS A 132 2.66 -19.97 -7.18
N TYR A 133 2.49 -21.17 -7.69
CA TYR A 133 1.88 -22.27 -6.96
C TYR A 133 2.82 -23.47 -6.98
N ILE A 134 3.20 -23.94 -5.80
CA ILE A 134 4.09 -25.08 -5.60
C ILE A 134 3.26 -26.19 -4.97
N LEU A 135 3.18 -27.32 -5.66
CA LEU A 135 2.48 -28.51 -5.17
C LEU A 135 3.21 -29.12 -3.97
N ALA A 136 2.47 -29.87 -3.16
CA ALA A 136 3.00 -30.64 -2.06
C ALA A 136 4.08 -31.61 -2.56
N ASP A 137 5.23 -31.62 -1.88
CA ASP A 137 6.32 -32.57 -2.10
C ASP A 137 6.59 -33.39 -0.84
N VAL A 138 7.14 -34.60 -1.03
CA VAL A 138 7.53 -35.50 0.06
C VAL A 138 8.78 -34.95 0.73
N ILE A 139 8.72 -34.76 2.06
CA ILE A 139 9.86 -34.28 2.83
C ILE A 139 10.76 -35.48 3.12
N ASP A 140 11.84 -35.63 2.38
CA ASP A 140 12.90 -36.61 2.68
C ASP A 140 13.58 -36.23 4.00
N ARG A 141 13.07 -36.73 5.14
CA ARG A 141 13.81 -36.70 6.40
C ARG A 141 14.96 -37.70 6.29
N ALA A 142 16.20 -37.22 6.32
CA ALA A 142 17.35 -38.10 6.48
C ALA A 142 17.12 -39.02 7.71
N PRO A 143 17.39 -40.33 7.61
CA PRO A 143 17.10 -41.26 8.69
C PRO A 143 17.84 -40.79 9.95
N VAL A 144 17.07 -40.48 10.99
CA VAL A 144 17.61 -40.25 12.33
C VAL A 144 18.27 -41.56 12.74
N HIS A 145 19.60 -41.60 12.74
CA HIS A 145 20.34 -42.66 13.39
C HIS A 145 19.98 -42.60 14.88
N ASN A 146 19.03 -43.42 15.31
CA ASN A 146 18.85 -43.75 16.72
C ASN A 146 20.05 -44.59 17.15
N ASN A 147 21.18 -43.93 17.41
CA ASN A 147 22.30 -44.52 18.12
C ASN A 147 22.30 -43.97 19.54
N ASP A 148 22.31 -44.92 20.48
CA ASP A 148 22.72 -44.81 21.88
C ASP A 148 21.63 -44.59 22.93
N ILE A 149 20.77 -45.61 23.10
CA ILE A 149 20.34 -46.03 24.45
C ILE A 149 21.31 -47.14 24.89
N PRO A 150 22.16 -46.93 25.92
CA PRO A 150 22.93 -48.02 26.50
C PRO A 150 21.98 -48.98 27.24
N CYS A 151 21.73 -50.15 26.66
CA CYS A 151 21.06 -51.24 27.36
C CYS A 151 22.04 -51.93 28.31
N ASP A 152 21.89 -51.68 29.62
CA ASP A 152 22.53 -52.47 30.67
C ASP A 152 22.03 -53.93 30.64
N PRO A 153 22.90 -54.96 30.52
CA PRO A 153 22.48 -56.34 30.36
C PRO A 153 22.37 -57.06 31.72
N ALA A 154 21.58 -56.52 32.65
CA ALA A 154 21.51 -57.07 34.01
C ALA A 154 20.11 -57.47 34.52
N ASN A 155 19.05 -57.40 33.72
CA ASN A 155 17.74 -57.87 34.19
C ASN A 155 16.88 -58.51 33.09
N ALA A 156 17.29 -59.70 32.67
CA ALA A 156 16.44 -60.59 31.89
C ALA A 156 15.41 -61.29 32.79
N LYS A 157 14.12 -61.18 32.46
CA LYS A 157 13.13 -62.22 32.73
C LYS A 157 12.29 -62.47 31.46
N PRO A 158 12.12 -63.73 31.03
CA PRO A 158 11.49 -64.05 29.74
C PRO A 158 9.99 -64.33 29.89
N GLN A 159 9.16 -63.84 28.96
CA GLN A 159 7.84 -64.45 28.66
C GLN A 159 7.54 -64.45 27.16
N VAL A 160 6.85 -65.52 26.76
CA VAL A 160 6.81 -66.27 25.50
C VAL A 160 5.71 -65.70 24.55
N PRO A 161 5.73 -65.94 23.22
CA PRO A 161 4.90 -65.26 22.24
C PRO A 161 3.56 -65.97 21.97
N GLY A 162 2.56 -65.24 21.47
CA GLY A 162 1.25 -65.80 21.13
C GLY A 162 0.51 -65.02 20.05
N ASP A 163 0.52 -65.61 18.86
CA ASP A 163 -0.57 -65.76 17.90
C ASP A 163 -1.20 -64.55 17.20
N GLU A 164 -0.79 -64.43 15.93
CA GLU A 164 -1.49 -63.77 14.83
C GLU A 164 -2.86 -64.40 14.58
N LYS A 165 -3.92 -63.60 14.49
CA LYS A 165 -5.20 -64.02 13.88
C LYS A 165 -5.82 -62.95 12.99
N LEU A 166 -5.87 -63.32 11.71
CA LEU A 166 -6.68 -62.80 10.62
C LEU A 166 -8.19 -62.88 10.93
N ILE A 167 -8.96 -61.87 10.51
CA ILE A 167 -10.42 -61.90 10.27
C ILE A 167 -10.72 -60.76 9.29
N ASP A 168 -10.91 -60.98 7.99
CA ASP A 168 -11.96 -61.65 7.20
C ASP A 168 -13.18 -60.75 6.90
N LEU A 169 -13.39 -60.51 5.60
CA LEU A 169 -14.38 -59.62 4.98
C LEU A 169 -15.68 -60.38 4.75
N VAL A 170 -16.82 -59.85 5.22
CA VAL A 170 -18.14 -60.29 4.77
C VAL A 170 -19.07 -59.09 4.56
N ASP A 171 -19.52 -58.95 3.31
CA ASP A 171 -20.60 -58.07 2.84
C ASP A 171 -21.96 -58.46 3.42
N SER A 172 -22.84 -57.48 3.64
CA SER A 172 -24.29 -57.65 3.53
C SER A 172 -24.98 -56.31 3.25
N GLU A 173 -25.63 -56.24 2.09
CA GLU A 173 -26.57 -55.18 1.69
C GLU A 173 -27.91 -55.27 2.46
N VAL A 174 -28.64 -54.14 2.50
CA VAL A 174 -30.10 -53.93 2.23
C VAL A 174 -30.74 -52.81 3.11
N ILE A 175 -31.20 -51.77 2.39
CA ILE A 175 -32.05 -50.54 2.57
C ILE A 175 -33.40 -50.80 3.33
N PRO A 176 -34.33 -49.85 3.73
CA PRO A 176 -34.44 -48.37 3.52
C PRO A 176 -35.14 -47.46 4.60
N ASP A 177 -35.24 -46.17 4.24
CA ASP A 177 -36.24 -45.12 4.60
C ASP A 177 -36.06 -44.17 5.84
N ALA A 178 -36.28 -42.88 5.53
CA ALA A 178 -36.08 -41.60 6.28
C ALA A 178 -37.03 -41.39 7.50
N PRO A 179 -36.97 -40.33 8.38
CA PRO A 179 -36.56 -38.95 8.10
C PRO A 179 -35.80 -38.14 9.20
N LEU A 180 -35.35 -36.97 8.75
CA LEU A 180 -34.82 -35.76 9.41
C LEU A 180 -35.17 -35.53 10.90
N GLY A 181 -34.15 -35.35 11.74
CA GLY A 181 -34.30 -34.77 13.09
C GLY A 181 -33.01 -34.66 13.90
N SER A 182 -32.54 -33.41 14.11
CA SER A 182 -31.79 -32.94 15.29
C SER A 182 -30.51 -33.67 15.71
N LEU A 183 -29.34 -33.08 15.40
CA LEU A 183 -28.11 -33.31 16.16
C LEU A 183 -27.54 -31.99 16.66
N HIS A 184 -27.88 -31.65 17.90
CA HIS A 184 -26.88 -31.14 18.83
C HIS A 184 -26.04 -32.36 19.27
N ILE A 185 -24.73 -32.21 19.30
CA ILE A 185 -23.83 -32.53 20.42
C ILE A 185 -22.40 -32.21 19.96
N ASP A 186 -21.68 -31.58 20.87
CA ASP A 186 -20.25 -31.30 20.86
C ASP A 186 -19.42 -32.52 20.44
N ASP A 187 -18.91 -32.52 19.21
CA ASP A 187 -17.80 -33.40 18.83
C ASP A 187 -16.49 -32.59 18.88
N PRO A 188 -15.48 -33.02 19.67
CA PRO A 188 -14.18 -32.40 19.63
C PRO A 188 -13.57 -32.61 18.25
N ALA A 189 -12.95 -31.57 17.70
CA ALA A 189 -12.22 -31.60 16.44
C ALA A 189 -11.37 -32.88 16.36
N PRO A 190 -11.41 -33.63 15.24
CA PRO A 190 -10.56 -34.80 15.10
C PRO A 190 -9.11 -34.32 15.21
N ALA A 191 -8.36 -35.01 16.07
CA ALA A 191 -6.95 -34.77 16.33
C ALA A 191 -6.22 -34.52 15.00
N GLU A 192 -5.42 -33.46 14.97
CA GLU A 192 -4.53 -33.14 13.86
C GLU A 192 -3.74 -34.40 13.47
N VAL A 193 -4.16 -35.04 12.38
CA VAL A 193 -3.38 -36.11 11.78
C VAL A 193 -2.14 -35.42 11.22
N GLU A 194 -1.05 -35.44 11.98
CA GLU A 194 0.27 -35.04 11.52
C GLU A 194 0.66 -35.97 10.35
N TRP A 195 0.32 -35.58 9.13
CA TRP A 195 0.93 -36.10 7.91
C TRP A 195 2.38 -35.59 7.87
N ALA A 196 3.24 -36.15 8.72
CA ALA A 196 4.54 -35.58 9.06
C ALA A 196 5.56 -35.58 7.90
N ASP A 197 5.22 -36.17 6.75
CA ASP A 197 6.14 -36.43 5.64
C ASP A 197 5.74 -35.71 4.32
N VAL A 198 4.68 -34.90 4.31
CA VAL A 198 4.25 -34.18 3.10
C VAL A 198 4.12 -32.68 3.39
N SER A 199 4.76 -31.86 2.55
CA SER A 199 4.67 -30.40 2.66
C SER A 199 3.30 -29.87 2.24
N ILE A 200 2.82 -28.82 2.91
CA ILE A 200 1.60 -28.12 2.51
C ILE A 200 1.92 -27.31 1.24
N PRO A 201 1.10 -27.39 0.17
CA PRO A 201 1.33 -26.63 -1.04
C PRO A 201 1.24 -25.13 -0.76
N THR A 202 2.14 -24.36 -1.35
CA THR A 202 2.27 -22.91 -1.11
C THR A 202 1.81 -22.11 -2.32
N VAL A 203 1.20 -20.96 -2.09
CA VAL A 203 0.75 -20.04 -3.13
C VAL A 203 1.27 -18.63 -2.87
N ASP A 204 1.62 -17.91 -3.94
CA ASP A 204 2.03 -16.52 -3.86
C ASP A 204 1.54 -15.72 -5.08
N VAL A 205 1.40 -14.40 -4.93
CA VAL A 205 0.90 -13.49 -5.96
C VAL A 205 1.86 -12.32 -6.17
N ALA A 206 2.20 -12.04 -7.43
CA ALA A 206 2.99 -10.88 -7.81
C ALA A 206 2.21 -9.90 -8.70
N ALA A 207 2.06 -8.65 -8.27
CA ALA A 207 1.44 -7.58 -9.03
C ALA A 207 2.49 -6.82 -9.86
N ILE A 208 2.57 -7.13 -11.16
CA ILE A 208 3.51 -6.53 -12.11
C ILE A 208 2.80 -5.50 -13.00
N ASP A 209 3.54 -4.78 -13.85
CA ASP A 209 2.99 -3.84 -14.84
C ASP A 209 1.96 -2.85 -14.26
N ASN A 210 2.42 -1.98 -13.36
CA ASN A 210 1.60 -0.97 -12.71
C ASN A 210 1.72 0.41 -13.40
N GLY A 211 2.23 0.45 -14.64
CA GLY A 211 2.58 1.66 -15.36
C GLY A 211 1.41 2.60 -15.68
N LEU A 212 0.18 2.07 -15.66
CA LEU A 212 -1.09 2.76 -15.98
C LEU A 212 -2.03 2.90 -14.76
N ALA A 213 -1.46 3.28 -13.61
CA ALA A 213 -2.20 3.71 -12.41
C ALA A 213 -2.08 5.23 -12.13
N PHE A 214 -2.65 5.67 -11.01
CA PHE A 214 -2.72 7.05 -10.51
C PHE A 214 -3.35 8.05 -11.50
N PRO A 215 -4.61 7.83 -11.94
CA PRO A 215 -5.28 8.76 -12.82
C PRO A 215 -5.63 10.07 -12.10
N PHE A 216 -5.61 11.20 -12.82
CA PHE A 216 -5.97 12.51 -12.27
C PHE A 216 -7.49 12.77 -12.22
N LYS A 217 -8.30 11.85 -12.76
CA LYS A 217 -9.76 11.85 -12.67
C LYS A 217 -10.25 10.41 -12.80
N HIS A 218 -11.46 10.13 -12.31
CA HIS A 218 -12.12 8.88 -12.66
C HIS A 218 -12.36 8.83 -14.18
N PRO A 219 -12.27 7.64 -14.80
CA PRO A 219 -12.59 7.49 -16.21
C PRO A 219 -14.00 7.98 -16.55
N ASP A 220 -14.16 8.52 -17.75
CA ASP A 220 -15.49 8.88 -18.24
C ASP A 220 -16.24 7.59 -18.65
N GLU A 221 -17.58 7.57 -18.56
CA GLU A 221 -18.40 6.35 -18.73
C GLU A 221 -18.20 5.60 -20.07
N TRP A 222 -17.74 6.28 -21.13
CA TRP A 222 -17.44 5.69 -22.43
C TRP A 222 -16.08 4.96 -22.50
N ARG A 223 -15.25 5.05 -21.45
CA ARG A 223 -14.04 4.25 -21.23
C ARG A 223 -13.96 3.84 -19.76
N ALA A 224 -14.61 2.73 -19.40
CA ALA A 224 -14.76 2.33 -18.01
C ALA A 224 -13.47 1.85 -17.31
N TYR A 225 -12.47 1.37 -18.07
CA TYR A 225 -11.25 0.70 -17.57
C TYR A 225 -11.56 -0.20 -16.35
N PRO A 226 -12.33 -1.29 -16.58
CA PRO A 226 -12.74 -2.19 -15.50
C PRO A 226 -11.53 -2.93 -14.94
N PHE A 227 -11.62 -3.33 -13.67
CA PHE A 227 -10.63 -4.24 -13.09
C PHE A 227 -10.85 -5.65 -13.66
N GLY A 228 -9.84 -6.24 -14.30
CA GLY A 228 -9.96 -7.56 -14.93
C GLY A 228 -10.31 -8.68 -13.96
N TRP A 229 -9.90 -8.55 -12.69
CA TRP A 229 -10.25 -9.50 -11.63
C TRP A 229 -11.70 -9.42 -11.16
N ALA A 230 -12.47 -8.40 -11.55
CA ALA A 230 -13.82 -8.16 -11.03
C ALA A 230 -14.82 -9.30 -11.32
N LEU A 231 -14.58 -10.07 -12.39
CA LEU A 231 -15.46 -11.16 -12.81
C LEU A 231 -15.05 -12.52 -12.23
N LEU A 232 -13.93 -12.58 -11.50
CA LEU A 232 -13.46 -13.81 -10.88
C LEU A 232 -14.39 -14.23 -9.73
N PRO A 233 -14.61 -15.54 -9.49
CA PRO A 233 -15.38 -16.03 -8.35
C PRO A 233 -14.89 -15.45 -7.01
N GLN A 234 -13.58 -15.29 -6.86
CA GLN A 234 -12.91 -14.72 -5.70
C GLN A 234 -13.39 -13.29 -5.38
N ALA A 235 -13.78 -12.51 -6.38
CA ALA A 235 -14.27 -11.14 -6.20
C ALA A 235 -15.66 -11.07 -5.55
N ARG A 236 -16.41 -12.19 -5.51
CA ARG A 236 -17.72 -12.27 -4.87
C ARG A 236 -17.64 -12.56 -3.37
N ILE A 237 -16.49 -13.05 -2.90
CA ILE A 237 -16.27 -13.37 -1.48
C ILE A 237 -16.09 -12.06 -0.70
N PRO A 238 -16.80 -11.87 0.44
CA PRO A 238 -16.59 -10.73 1.34
C PRO A 238 -15.14 -10.62 1.81
N PHE A 239 -14.66 -9.39 2.03
CA PHE A 239 -13.32 -9.18 2.60
C PHE A 239 -13.17 -9.92 3.94
N SER A 240 -12.08 -10.69 4.05
CA SER A 240 -11.70 -11.45 5.24
C SER A 240 -11.50 -10.57 6.49
N ASP A 241 -11.43 -11.18 7.67
CA ASP A 241 -11.00 -10.49 8.89
C ASP A 241 -9.52 -10.09 8.79
N ASP A 242 -8.67 -10.96 8.25
CA ASP A 242 -7.23 -10.72 8.08
C ASP A 242 -6.92 -9.44 7.28
N ILE A 243 -7.63 -9.21 6.17
CA ILE A 243 -7.41 -8.00 5.35
C ILE A 243 -7.97 -6.75 6.03
N VAL A 244 -9.07 -6.88 6.78
CA VAL A 244 -9.65 -5.78 7.55
C VAL A 244 -8.70 -5.35 8.65
N ASP A 245 -8.14 -6.29 9.41
CA ASP A 245 -7.18 -6.03 10.48
C ASP A 245 -5.88 -5.44 9.95
N LEU A 246 -5.44 -5.86 8.75
CA LEU A 246 -4.25 -5.32 8.09
C LEU A 246 -4.42 -3.87 7.62
N LEU A 247 -5.57 -3.55 7.02
CA LEU A 247 -5.77 -2.31 6.27
C LEU A 247 -6.57 -1.25 7.03
N LEU A 248 -7.66 -1.63 7.69
CA LEU A 248 -8.61 -0.67 8.27
C LEU A 248 -7.96 0.30 9.27
N PRO A 249 -7.07 -0.12 10.19
CA PRO A 249 -6.40 0.82 11.10
C PRO A 249 -5.57 1.90 10.37
N LYS A 250 -5.01 1.57 9.20
CA LYS A 250 -4.22 2.52 8.39
C LYS A 250 -5.12 3.44 7.58
N LEU A 251 -6.17 2.87 6.96
CA LEU A 251 -7.09 3.62 6.11
C LEU A 251 -8.06 4.48 6.91
N ASP A 252 -8.30 4.19 8.20
CA ASP A 252 -9.10 5.05 9.07
C ASP A 252 -8.29 6.24 9.61
N ASP A 253 -6.96 6.13 9.71
CA ASP A 253 -6.10 7.22 10.14
C ASP A 253 -5.82 8.25 9.03
N THR A 254 -6.40 9.44 9.16
CA THR A 254 -6.19 10.55 8.24
C THR A 254 -4.73 11.04 8.20
N LYS A 255 -3.97 10.88 9.30
CA LYS A 255 -2.55 11.23 9.34
C LYS A 255 -1.75 10.28 8.44
N TRP A 256 -1.99 8.98 8.54
CA TRP A 256 -1.37 7.97 7.69
C TRP A 256 -1.62 8.23 6.20
N VAL A 257 -2.87 8.57 5.82
CA VAL A 257 -3.21 8.90 4.42
C VAL A 257 -2.48 10.14 3.93
N ARG A 258 -2.33 11.17 4.78
CA ARG A 258 -1.53 12.36 4.44
C ARG A 258 -0.06 12.02 4.23
N GLU A 259 0.51 11.22 5.11
CA GLU A 259 1.90 10.75 4.97
C GLU A 259 2.09 9.95 3.67
N LEU A 260 1.14 9.08 3.30
CA LEU A 260 1.20 8.36 2.01
C LEU A 260 1.24 9.33 0.82
N CYS A 261 0.36 10.33 0.81
CA CYS A 261 0.34 11.36 -0.24
C CYS A 261 1.66 12.16 -0.28
N GLU A 262 2.24 12.46 0.88
CA GLU A 262 3.53 13.17 0.98
C GLU A 262 4.68 12.31 0.45
N ASP A 263 4.67 11.00 0.72
CA ASP A 263 5.66 10.05 0.20
C ASP A 263 5.60 9.94 -1.32
N LEU A 264 4.38 9.77 -1.88
CA LEU A 264 4.16 9.79 -3.32
C LEU A 264 4.62 11.11 -3.95
N ARG A 265 4.38 12.23 -3.27
CA ARG A 265 4.84 13.55 -3.73
C ARG A 265 6.36 13.64 -3.79
N ARG A 266 7.07 13.08 -2.81
CA ARG A 266 8.56 13.05 -2.80
C ARG A 266 9.10 12.32 -4.03
N VAL A 267 8.46 11.23 -4.43
CA VAL A 267 8.84 10.47 -5.63
C VAL A 267 8.45 11.22 -6.90
N PHE A 268 7.19 11.67 -7.01
CA PHE A 268 6.66 12.21 -8.27
C PHE A 268 7.26 13.57 -8.62
N LYS A 269 7.68 14.36 -7.62
CA LYS A 269 8.33 15.67 -7.83
C LYS A 269 9.69 15.57 -8.53
N ASN A 270 10.32 14.40 -8.54
CA ASN A 270 11.61 14.19 -9.21
C ASN A 270 11.49 14.21 -10.73
N ASP A 271 10.29 14.05 -11.28
CA ASP A 271 10.06 14.16 -12.72
C ASP A 271 10.11 15.62 -13.20
N LYS A 272 10.79 15.84 -14.33
CA LYS A 272 10.95 17.18 -14.92
C LYS A 272 9.61 17.80 -15.35
N GLY A 273 8.62 16.98 -15.67
CA GLY A 273 7.27 17.38 -16.07
C GLY A 273 6.28 17.43 -14.91
N PHE A 274 6.72 17.38 -13.66
CA PHE A 274 5.84 17.39 -12.50
C PHE A 274 4.96 18.65 -12.44
N ASP A 275 3.65 18.46 -12.54
CA ASP A 275 2.64 19.51 -12.34
C ASP A 275 1.93 19.29 -10.99
N LYS A 276 2.09 20.26 -10.08
CA LYS A 276 1.48 20.21 -8.75
C LYS A 276 -0.05 20.12 -8.80
N LYS A 277 -0.72 20.80 -9.73
CA LYS A 277 -2.19 20.77 -9.84
C LYS A 277 -2.66 19.40 -10.31
N ILE A 278 -1.96 18.77 -11.24
CA ILE A 278 -2.27 17.40 -11.70
C ILE A 278 -2.07 16.43 -10.53
N PHE A 279 -0.97 16.56 -9.80
CA PHE A 279 -0.70 15.74 -8.62
C PHE A 279 -1.81 15.83 -7.56
N GLU A 280 -2.26 17.04 -7.22
CA GLU A 280 -3.37 17.20 -6.25
C GLU A 280 -4.66 16.54 -6.74
N LYS A 281 -4.92 16.54 -8.06
CA LYS A 281 -6.07 15.83 -8.64
C LYS A 281 -5.91 14.30 -8.53
N GLN A 282 -4.72 13.76 -8.79
CA GLN A 282 -4.41 12.34 -8.58
C GLN A 282 -4.64 11.94 -7.13
N MET A 283 -4.15 12.73 -6.16
CA MET A 283 -4.37 12.47 -4.74
C MET A 283 -5.85 12.61 -4.35
N SER A 284 -6.62 13.46 -5.04
CA SER A 284 -8.06 13.58 -4.79
C SER A 284 -8.83 12.32 -5.21
N VAL A 285 -8.42 11.69 -6.31
CA VAL A 285 -8.94 10.38 -6.75
C VAL A 285 -8.52 9.31 -5.74
N MET A 286 -7.24 9.22 -5.39
CA MET A 286 -6.72 8.21 -4.47
C MET A 286 -7.40 8.28 -3.09
N ARG A 287 -7.59 9.48 -2.53
CA ARG A 287 -8.33 9.65 -1.26
C ARG A 287 -9.79 9.20 -1.37
N GLY A 288 -10.44 9.43 -2.51
CA GLY A 288 -11.79 8.92 -2.78
C GLY A 288 -11.85 7.40 -2.85
N GLN A 289 -10.84 6.77 -3.46
CA GLN A 289 -10.69 5.32 -3.47
C GLN A 289 -10.46 4.77 -2.05
N ILE A 290 -9.55 5.39 -1.28
CA ILE A 290 -9.31 5.00 0.11
C ILE A 290 -10.60 5.09 0.94
N PHE A 291 -11.37 6.17 0.77
CA PHE A 291 -12.65 6.33 1.47
C PHE A 291 -13.64 5.20 1.16
N ASN A 292 -13.82 4.87 -0.12
CA ASN A 292 -14.72 3.78 -0.52
C ASN A 292 -14.24 2.42 -0.02
N LEU A 293 -12.93 2.14 -0.11
CA LEU A 293 -12.35 0.89 0.39
C LEU A 293 -12.52 0.76 1.90
N ARG A 294 -12.24 1.82 2.67
CA ARG A 294 -12.48 1.88 4.11
C ARG A 294 -13.93 1.54 4.44
N GLU A 295 -14.89 2.18 3.79
CA GLU A 295 -16.33 1.92 3.99
C GLU A 295 -16.73 0.49 3.62
N ALA A 296 -16.14 -0.08 2.56
CA ALA A 296 -16.37 -1.46 2.17
C ALA A 296 -15.83 -2.47 3.19
N LEU A 297 -14.62 -2.23 3.72
CA LEU A 297 -14.00 -3.04 4.76
C LEU A 297 -14.82 -3.02 6.06
N MET A 298 -15.25 -1.83 6.52
CA MET A 298 -16.10 -1.68 7.70
C MET A 298 -17.44 -2.43 7.58
N LYS A 299 -17.99 -2.51 6.36
CA LYS A 299 -19.28 -3.16 6.08
C LYS A 299 -19.13 -4.60 5.59
N LYS A 300 -17.93 -5.18 5.62
CA LYS A 300 -17.63 -6.53 5.13
C LYS A 300 -18.21 -6.80 3.74
N LYS A 301 -18.04 -5.85 2.83
CA LYS A 301 -18.42 -5.99 1.42
C LYS A 301 -17.42 -6.90 0.69
N SER A 302 -17.82 -7.42 -0.48
CA SER A 302 -16.89 -8.10 -1.39
C SER A 302 -16.18 -7.12 -2.34
N PRO A 303 -15.05 -7.51 -2.96
CA PRO A 303 -14.40 -6.75 -4.02
C PRO A 303 -15.37 -6.32 -5.15
N TYR A 304 -16.30 -7.19 -5.52
CA TYR A 304 -17.31 -6.89 -6.53
C TYR A 304 -18.30 -5.80 -6.07
N GLN A 305 -18.71 -5.83 -4.80
CA GLN A 305 -19.57 -4.77 -4.24
C GLN A 305 -18.82 -3.44 -4.06
N LEU A 306 -17.51 -3.48 -3.79
CA LEU A 306 -16.66 -2.29 -3.70
C LEU A 306 -16.63 -1.51 -5.02
N ILE A 307 -16.47 -2.20 -6.15
CA ILE A 307 -16.41 -1.53 -7.47
C ILE A 307 -17.77 -0.97 -7.93
N GLN A 308 -18.87 -1.44 -7.33
CA GLN A 308 -20.20 -0.89 -7.55
C GLN A 308 -20.44 0.40 -6.74
N MET A 309 -19.57 0.73 -5.79
CA MET A 309 -19.70 1.95 -5.01
C MET A 309 -19.48 3.18 -5.90
N PRO A 310 -20.30 4.25 -5.76
CA PRO A 310 -20.13 5.45 -6.55
C PRO A 310 -18.71 6.03 -6.39
N PRO A 311 -18.03 6.38 -7.50
CA PRO A 311 -16.70 6.98 -7.44
C PRO A 311 -16.69 8.28 -6.62
N GLN A 312 -15.74 8.40 -5.71
CA GLN A 312 -15.59 9.57 -4.85
C GLN A 312 -14.37 10.40 -5.24
N LEU A 313 -14.44 11.71 -5.00
CA LEU A 313 -13.30 12.63 -5.06
C LEU A 313 -13.21 13.35 -3.72
N MET A 314 -12.09 13.18 -3.02
CA MET A 314 -11.89 13.72 -1.67
C MET A 314 -10.77 14.76 -1.68
N VAL A 315 -11.07 15.98 -1.26
CA VAL A 315 -10.09 17.09 -1.22
C VAL A 315 -9.88 17.55 0.22
N GLU A 316 -8.63 17.87 0.58
CA GLU A 316 -8.32 18.40 1.90
C GLU A 316 -9.01 19.74 2.17
N VAL A 317 -9.66 19.84 3.34
CA VAL A 317 -10.32 21.06 3.79
C VAL A 317 -9.27 22.12 4.11
N LYS A 318 -9.30 23.25 3.40
CA LYS A 318 -8.41 24.38 3.71
C LYS A 318 -8.87 25.07 4.99
N GLN A 319 -8.00 25.10 6.01
CA GLN A 319 -8.26 25.90 7.20
C GLN A 319 -8.29 27.40 6.84
N LYS A 320 -9.44 28.05 7.05
CA LYS A 320 -9.56 29.51 6.92
C LYS A 320 -8.70 30.16 8.00
N LYS A 321 -7.59 30.81 7.62
CA LYS A 321 -6.84 31.67 8.55
C LYS A 321 -7.78 32.79 9.03
N LYS A 322 -8.10 32.82 10.33
CA LYS A 322 -8.81 33.95 10.95
C LYS A 322 -7.95 35.21 10.73
N LYS A 323 -8.38 36.11 9.84
CA LYS A 323 -7.82 37.47 9.79
C LYS A 323 -8.20 38.14 11.12
N SER A 324 -7.22 38.35 11.99
CA SER A 324 -7.39 39.23 13.14
C SER A 324 -7.74 40.63 12.61
N ARG A 325 -9.01 41.04 12.77
CA ARG A 325 -9.43 42.43 12.59
C ARG A 325 -8.87 43.19 13.79
N ARG A 326 -7.74 43.87 13.60
CA ARG A 326 -7.24 44.86 14.56
C ARG A 326 -8.30 45.96 14.65
N SER A 327 -9.09 45.97 15.73
CA SER A 327 -10.03 47.05 16.03
C SER A 327 -9.21 48.31 16.28
N ARG A 328 -9.29 49.29 15.38
CA ARG A 328 -8.92 50.67 15.71
C ARG A 328 -10.15 51.26 16.41
N ASN A 329 -10.16 51.20 17.74
CA ASN A 329 -11.02 52.09 18.50
C ASN A 329 -10.33 53.46 18.49
N ALA A 330 -11.02 54.42 17.88
CA ALA A 330 -10.74 55.83 18.00
C ALA A 330 -11.18 56.27 19.40
N GLU A 331 -10.27 56.88 20.15
CA GLU A 331 -10.61 57.64 21.35
C GLU A 331 -10.24 59.09 21.04
N TYR A 332 -11.27 59.94 21.11
CA TYR A 332 -11.20 61.37 20.96
C TYR A 332 -10.51 61.95 22.20
N GLU A 333 -9.43 62.72 22.01
CA GLU A 333 -9.08 63.79 22.93
C GLU A 333 -8.72 65.05 22.14
N GLU A 334 -9.23 66.16 22.67
CA GLU A 334 -9.27 67.50 22.10
C GLU A 334 -7.87 68.12 21.92
N ALA A 335 -7.75 68.94 20.88
CA ALA A 335 -6.59 69.78 20.61
C ALA A 335 -6.37 70.84 21.70
N PRO A 336 -5.13 71.38 21.78
CA PRO A 336 -5.04 72.82 21.61
C PRO A 336 -4.07 73.22 20.50
N ASN A 337 -4.43 74.36 19.92
CA ASN A 337 -3.88 75.02 18.77
C ASN A 337 -2.55 75.74 19.11
N TYR A 338 -1.50 75.57 18.30
CA TYR A 338 -0.48 76.62 18.11
C TYR A 338 0.17 76.52 16.74
N ASP A 339 0.13 77.64 16.05
CA ASP A 339 0.64 77.91 14.72
C ASP A 339 2.08 78.45 14.86
N SER A 340 3.04 77.94 14.08
CA SER A 340 4.24 78.68 13.61
C SER A 340 5.20 77.79 12.81
N ASP A 341 5.24 78.09 11.52
CA ASP A 341 6.38 78.20 10.61
C ASP A 341 7.73 77.50 10.82
N ALA A 342 8.23 77.06 9.65
CA ALA A 342 9.63 77.07 9.17
C ALA A 342 10.58 75.89 9.49
N SER A 343 10.85 75.15 8.41
CA SER A 343 12.19 74.88 7.82
C SER A 343 13.34 74.33 8.69
N ALA A 344 13.83 73.14 8.32
CA ALA A 344 15.23 72.85 7.94
C ALA A 344 15.77 71.48 8.41
N VAL A 345 16.15 70.69 7.39
CA VAL A 345 17.31 69.79 7.19
C VAL A 345 18.29 69.48 8.35
N HIS A 346 18.75 68.22 8.32
CA HIS A 346 20.06 67.64 8.70
C HIS A 346 20.22 66.81 9.99
N SER A 347 20.39 65.49 9.76
CA SER A 347 21.55 64.63 10.05
C SER A 347 22.19 64.53 11.45
N ALA A 348 22.30 63.27 11.87
CA ALA A 348 23.46 62.58 12.47
C ALA A 348 23.66 62.54 14.01
N SER A 349 23.62 61.29 14.49
CA SER A 349 24.59 60.61 15.38
C SER A 349 24.86 61.11 16.80
N GLY A 350 24.73 60.19 17.77
CA GLY A 350 25.38 60.30 19.08
C GLY A 350 24.88 59.30 20.11
N ASN A 351 25.67 58.25 20.38
CA ASN A 351 25.57 57.36 21.53
C ASN A 351 25.57 58.14 22.87
N VAL A 352 25.05 57.51 23.94
CA VAL A 352 25.70 57.32 25.26
C VAL A 352 24.67 56.69 26.23
N GLU A 353 24.94 55.44 26.62
CA GLU A 353 24.55 54.78 27.89
C GLU A 353 25.41 55.40 29.04
N PRO A 354 25.04 55.37 30.34
CA PRO A 354 24.92 54.08 31.03
C PRO A 354 24.01 54.00 32.30
N GLU A 355 23.83 52.76 32.76
CA GLU A 355 23.84 52.31 34.17
C GLU A 355 22.75 52.77 35.17
N GLN A 356 21.92 51.81 35.64
CA GLN A 356 21.94 51.28 37.03
C GLN A 356 20.69 50.42 37.37
N GLN A 357 20.93 49.16 37.75
CA GLN A 357 20.11 48.35 38.68
C GLN A 357 20.38 48.83 40.14
N PRO A 358 19.82 48.26 41.26
CA PRO A 358 18.86 47.14 41.44
C PRO A 358 17.76 47.40 42.52
N GLY A 359 16.84 46.44 42.70
CA GLY A 359 16.40 46.04 44.05
C GLY A 359 14.89 45.99 44.36
N PRO A 360 14.47 45.20 45.36
CA PRO A 360 13.30 44.31 45.26
C PRO A 360 12.20 44.56 46.33
N SER A 361 11.02 43.93 46.22
CA SER A 361 10.16 43.50 47.35
C SER A 361 8.94 42.69 46.86
N THR A 362 8.91 41.36 46.99
CA THR A 362 8.26 40.52 48.05
C THR A 362 6.74 40.67 48.31
N SER A 363 6.02 39.59 47.96
CA SER A 363 5.02 38.83 48.79
C SER A 363 3.65 39.46 49.04
N THR A 364 2.49 38.79 49.13
CA THR A 364 1.99 37.40 49.33
C THR A 364 0.44 37.52 49.14
N ALA A 365 -0.39 36.58 48.67
CA ALA A 365 -0.79 35.29 49.22
C ALA A 365 -1.92 34.68 48.32
N GLY A 366 -2.04 33.35 48.29
CA GLY A 366 -3.16 32.59 47.67
C GLY A 366 -4.43 32.57 48.56
N PRO A 367 -5.37 31.60 48.44
CA PRO A 367 -5.32 30.25 47.81
C PRO A 367 -6.44 30.05 46.74
N SER A 368 -6.56 28.98 45.95
CA SER A 368 -6.96 27.63 46.39
C SER A 368 -7.12 26.61 45.22
N THR A 369 -6.98 25.33 45.61
CA THR A 369 -7.48 24.08 45.00
C THR A 369 -6.87 23.55 43.70
N SER A 370 -6.05 22.51 43.89
CA SER A 370 -5.60 21.51 42.94
C SER A 370 -6.68 20.47 42.60
N SER A 371 -6.86 20.19 41.31
CA SER A 371 -7.28 18.87 40.83
C SER A 371 -6.51 18.54 39.55
N GLU A 372 -5.89 17.36 39.56
CA GLU A 372 -5.18 16.77 38.43
C GLU A 372 -6.14 16.54 37.26
N ALA A 373 -5.73 16.91 36.05
CA ALA A 373 -6.34 16.43 34.82
C ALA A 373 -5.33 16.44 33.66
N GLY A 374 -4.84 15.25 33.34
CA GLY A 374 -4.74 14.73 31.97
C GLY A 374 -3.98 15.54 30.94
N ALA A 375 -2.81 15.03 30.56
CA ALA A 375 -2.23 15.28 29.24
C ALA A 375 -3.30 15.04 28.15
N SER A 376 -3.75 16.10 27.49
CA SER A 376 -4.71 15.97 26.40
C SER A 376 -4.00 15.42 25.17
N SER A 377 -4.37 14.19 24.79
CA SER A 377 -4.15 13.67 23.45
C SER A 377 -4.75 14.65 22.46
N ILE A 378 -3.93 15.18 21.55
CA ILE A 378 -4.41 15.91 20.37
C ILE A 378 -5.28 14.93 19.58
N GLY A 379 -6.61 15.05 19.70
CA GLY A 379 -7.55 14.15 19.04
C GLY A 379 -7.34 14.16 17.54
N SER A 380 -7.21 12.98 16.94
CA SER A 380 -7.19 12.83 15.48
C SER A 380 -8.50 13.37 14.91
N LYS A 381 -8.41 14.19 13.87
CA LYS A 381 -9.61 14.73 13.21
C LYS A 381 -10.34 13.62 12.48
N SER A 382 -11.67 13.67 12.52
CA SER A 382 -12.51 12.74 11.77
C SER A 382 -12.28 12.88 10.25
N TRP A 383 -12.61 11.83 9.48
CA TRP A 383 -12.52 11.83 8.02
C TRP A 383 -13.29 13.00 7.40
N GLN A 384 -14.49 13.27 7.92
CA GLN A 384 -15.39 14.34 7.46
C GLN A 384 -14.86 15.74 7.77
N GLU A 385 -14.06 15.91 8.84
CA GLU A 385 -13.39 17.18 9.16
C GLU A 385 -12.16 17.43 8.29
N THR A 386 -11.51 16.35 7.85
CA THR A 386 -10.23 16.44 7.13
C THR A 386 -10.44 16.55 5.62
N TYR A 387 -11.43 15.84 5.08
CA TYR A 387 -11.70 15.75 3.65
C TYR A 387 -13.12 16.17 3.32
N GLU A 388 -13.24 16.99 2.29
CA GLU A 388 -14.50 17.38 1.68
C GLU A 388 -14.71 16.58 0.39
N GLN A 389 -15.89 15.95 0.28
CA GLN A 389 -16.31 15.29 -0.95
C GLN A 389 -16.60 16.35 -2.02
N LYS A 390 -15.94 16.25 -3.16
CA LYS A 390 -16.28 17.04 -4.35
C LYS A 390 -17.13 16.20 -5.28
N VAL A 391 -18.32 16.68 -5.59
CA VAL A 391 -19.13 16.11 -6.65
C VAL A 391 -18.43 16.37 -7.98
N GLN A 392 -18.15 15.31 -8.74
CA GLN A 392 -17.73 15.42 -10.13
C GLN A 392 -18.97 15.82 -10.95
N THR A 393 -19.42 17.08 -10.85
CA THR A 393 -20.50 17.58 -11.70
C THR A 393 -19.98 17.70 -13.13
N LYS A 394 -20.11 16.62 -13.88
CA LYS A 394 -20.56 16.72 -15.26
C LYS A 394 -21.82 15.89 -15.37
N LEU A 395 -22.97 16.56 -15.22
CA LEU A 395 -24.18 16.10 -15.88
C LEU A 395 -23.80 15.79 -17.34
N PRO A 396 -24.31 14.68 -17.92
CA PRO A 396 -24.03 14.35 -19.30
C PRO A 396 -24.37 15.55 -20.18
N PHE A 397 -23.38 16.06 -20.91
CA PHE A 397 -23.52 17.22 -21.81
C PHE A 397 -24.42 16.90 -23.02
N PHE A 398 -24.88 15.65 -23.16
CA PHE A 398 -25.92 15.25 -24.12
C PHE A 398 -26.98 14.39 -23.43
N ARG A 399 -28.06 15.04 -22.98
CA ARG A 399 -29.40 14.47 -23.10
C ARG A 399 -30.00 15.08 -24.36
N TRP A 400 -29.83 14.42 -25.50
CA TRP A 400 -30.68 14.66 -26.66
C TRP A 400 -31.55 13.42 -26.85
N TRP A 401 -32.84 13.67 -26.63
CA TRP A 401 -34.07 12.97 -27.07
C TRP A 401 -34.03 11.45 -27.24
#